data_AF-A0A945FLT6-F1
#
_entry.id   AF-A0A945FLT6-F1
#
_cell.length_a   1.000
_cell.length_b   1.000
_cell.length_c   1.000
_cell.angle_alpha   90.00
_cell.angle_beta   90.00
_cell.angle_gamma   90.00
#
_symmetry.space_group_name_H-M   'P 1'
#
loop_
_entity.id
_entity.type
_entity.pdbx_description
1 polymer ?
#
loop_
_entity_poly.entity_id
_entity_poly.type
_entity_poly.pdbx_seq_one_letter_code
_entity_poly.pdbx_strand_id
1 'polypeptide(L)'
;MNATAGIAHAVEIFNGLREGRGCDEAANVGLWDDVLTQGKRMWAIATDDFHCQYTTPGHGWVSVQVDEGETEVTWQLLVSQMKAGAFFASTYPAFEQIVFDGETLRVTGDKYAHEMRVVGPEGRVLYQVDGSHLEWTAIPDLTYFRIEVHCGARRAWSQPFYCEQ
;
A
#
# COMPACT_ATOMS: atom_id res chain seq x y z
N MET A 1 18.93 0.86 0.31
CA MET A 1 17.81 1.81 0.14
C MET A 1 18.11 3.22 0.70
N ASN A 2 18.91 3.38 1.76
CA ASN A 2 19.13 4.70 2.39
C ASN A 2 19.66 5.82 1.48
N ALA A 3 20.54 5.52 0.52
CA ALA A 3 21.01 6.53 -0.45
C ALA A 3 19.93 6.95 -1.47
N THR A 4 18.90 6.12 -1.67
CA THR A 4 17.86 6.30 -2.69
C THR A 4 16.65 7.07 -2.17
N ALA A 5 16.43 7.09 -0.85
CA ALA A 5 15.23 7.66 -0.24
C ALA A 5 15.08 9.20 -0.35
N GLY A 6 16.10 9.90 -0.87
CA GLY A 6 16.02 11.33 -1.19
C GLY A 6 15.82 11.64 -2.67
N ILE A 7 15.80 10.62 -3.55
CA ILE A 7 15.77 10.79 -5.02
C ILE A 7 14.64 9.99 -5.70
N ALA A 8 14.13 8.94 -5.06
CA ALA A 8 13.03 8.13 -5.58
C ALA A 8 11.73 8.41 -4.81
N HIS A 9 10.61 8.42 -5.53
CA HIS A 9 9.29 8.63 -4.93
C HIS A 9 8.68 7.32 -4.39
N ALA A 10 9.03 6.18 -4.97
CA ALA A 10 8.46 4.88 -4.63
C ALA A 10 9.44 3.72 -4.85
N VAL A 11 9.16 2.59 -4.20
CA VAL A 11 9.81 1.29 -4.40
C VAL A 11 8.80 0.24 -4.79
N GLU A 12 9.16 -0.64 -5.72
CA GLU A 12 8.35 -1.81 -6.06
C GLU A 12 8.49 -2.88 -4.98
N ILE A 13 7.37 -3.19 -4.30
CA ILE A 13 7.31 -4.23 -3.27
C ILE A 13 6.83 -5.57 -3.83
N PHE A 14 6.01 -5.54 -4.88
CA PHE A 14 5.51 -6.72 -5.57
C PHE A 14 5.72 -6.60 -7.07
N ASN A 15 6.20 -7.68 -7.68
CA ASN A 15 6.45 -7.80 -9.11
C ASN A 15 5.89 -9.15 -9.59
N GLY A 16 4.88 -9.11 -10.46
CA GLY A 16 4.14 -10.28 -10.95
C GLY A 16 5.02 -11.31 -11.65
N LEU A 17 6.05 -10.89 -12.39
CA LEU A 17 7.00 -11.78 -13.04
C LEU A 17 7.77 -12.66 -12.03
N ARG A 18 7.95 -12.19 -10.79
CA ARG A 18 8.65 -12.93 -9.74
C ARG A 18 7.74 -13.95 -9.02
N GLU A 19 6.43 -13.72 -9.01
CA GLU A 19 5.47 -14.67 -8.43
C GLU A 19 5.59 -16.05 -9.11
N GLY A 20 5.67 -16.08 -10.44
CA GLY A 20 5.85 -17.32 -11.23
C GLY A 20 7.17 -18.06 -10.95
N ARG A 21 8.10 -17.45 -10.23
CA ARG A 21 9.39 -18.04 -9.81
C ARG A 21 9.40 -18.46 -8.33
N GLY A 22 8.25 -18.39 -7.66
CA GLY A 22 8.12 -18.73 -6.23
C GLY A 22 8.66 -17.65 -5.28
N CYS A 23 8.87 -16.43 -5.77
CA CYS A 23 9.24 -15.30 -4.91
C CYS A 23 7.98 -14.55 -4.47
N ASP A 24 7.92 -14.19 -3.19
CA ASP A 24 6.88 -13.33 -2.63
C ASP A 24 7.38 -11.90 -2.38
N GLU A 25 6.49 -11.06 -1.85
CA GLU A 25 6.77 -9.67 -1.50
C GLU A 25 7.41 -9.48 -0.12
N ALA A 26 7.44 -10.51 0.72
CA ALA A 26 7.66 -10.36 2.16
C ALA A 26 8.98 -9.65 2.48
N ALA A 27 10.05 -10.01 1.78
CA ALA A 27 11.35 -9.36 1.93
C ALA A 27 11.33 -7.88 1.50
N ASN A 28 10.57 -7.53 0.45
CA ASN A 28 10.50 -6.15 -0.03
C ASN A 28 9.61 -5.28 0.87
N VAL A 29 8.53 -5.85 1.41
CA VAL A 29 7.68 -5.19 2.41
C VAL A 29 8.49 -4.92 3.67
N GLY A 30 9.28 -5.89 4.16
CA GLY A 30 10.17 -5.68 5.29
C GLY A 30 11.22 -4.59 5.05
N LEU A 31 11.83 -4.57 3.86
CA LEU A 31 12.75 -3.49 3.48
C LEU A 31 12.08 -2.11 3.39
N TRP A 32 10.82 -2.06 2.95
CA TRP A 32 10.04 -0.84 2.94
C TRP A 32 9.75 -0.36 4.37
N ASP A 33 9.32 -1.25 5.26
CA ASP A 33 9.11 -0.94 6.67
C ASP A 33 10.38 -0.44 7.37
N ASP A 34 11.55 -1.02 7.07
CA ASP A 34 12.83 -0.54 7.59
C ASP A 34 13.13 0.91 7.17
N VAL A 35 12.83 1.25 5.91
CA VAL A 35 13.00 2.61 5.38
C VAL A 35 12.05 3.59 6.07
N LEU A 36 10.77 3.22 6.20
CA LEU A 36 9.77 4.04 6.88
C LEU A 36 10.11 4.25 8.36
N THR A 37 10.57 3.20 9.05
CA THR A 37 10.99 3.22 10.46
C THR A 37 12.16 4.16 10.70
N GLN A 38 13.06 4.29 9.72
CA GLN A 38 14.18 5.25 9.76
C GLN A 38 13.74 6.70 9.47
N GLY A 39 12.43 6.96 9.41
CA GLY A 39 11.87 8.29 9.16
C GLY A 39 11.98 8.74 7.71
N LYS A 40 12.28 7.83 6.78
CA LYS A 40 12.31 8.15 5.35
C LYS A 40 10.92 8.01 4.76
N ARG A 41 10.59 8.92 3.84
CA ARG A 41 9.30 8.93 3.16
C ARG A 41 9.45 8.29 1.79
N MET A 42 8.78 7.17 1.57
CA MET A 42 8.81 6.43 0.31
C MET A 42 7.51 5.66 0.13
N TRP A 43 6.94 5.74 -1.06
CA TRP A 43 5.74 4.99 -1.41
C TRP A 43 6.06 3.56 -1.83
N ALA A 44 5.09 2.67 -1.73
CA ALA A 44 5.18 1.32 -2.25
C ALA A 44 4.26 1.13 -3.47
N ILE A 45 4.78 0.47 -4.50
CA ILE A 45 4.02 0.09 -5.70
C ILE A 45 4.05 -1.43 -5.90
N ALA A 46 3.01 -1.94 -6.56
CA ALA A 46 2.96 -3.29 -7.10
C ALA A 46 2.80 -3.20 -8.61
N THR A 47 3.49 -4.06 -9.37
CA THR A 47 3.35 -4.15 -10.82
C THR A 47 3.33 -5.60 -11.27
N ASP A 48 2.86 -5.85 -12.49
CA ASP A 48 2.88 -7.18 -13.10
C ASP A 48 4.22 -7.51 -13.78
N ASP A 49 4.96 -6.50 -14.23
CA ASP A 49 6.17 -6.63 -15.07
C ASP A 49 5.92 -7.59 -16.25
N PHE A 50 4.78 -7.38 -16.91
CA PHE A 50 4.22 -8.35 -17.83
C PHE A 50 5.09 -8.56 -19.07
N HIS A 51 5.52 -9.80 -19.25
CA HIS A 51 6.17 -10.30 -20.45
C HIS A 51 5.39 -11.52 -20.95
N CYS A 52 4.79 -11.43 -22.14
CA CYS A 52 3.83 -12.42 -22.68
C CYS A 52 4.28 -13.89 -22.62
N GLN A 53 5.59 -14.16 -22.56
CA GLN A 53 6.16 -15.50 -22.51
C GLN A 53 6.26 -16.09 -21.10
N TYR A 54 6.18 -15.27 -20.05
CA TYR A 54 6.56 -15.65 -18.69
C TYR A 54 5.48 -15.43 -17.63
N THR A 55 4.58 -14.47 -17.84
CA THR A 55 3.50 -14.16 -16.91
C THR A 55 2.26 -13.71 -17.66
N THR A 56 1.08 -13.82 -17.03
CA THR A 56 -0.15 -13.18 -17.48
C THR A 56 -0.25 -11.75 -16.92
N PRO A 57 -1.07 -10.86 -17.50
CA PRO A 57 -1.26 -9.52 -16.94
C PRO A 57 -2.17 -9.58 -15.69
N GLY A 58 -2.13 -8.53 -14.86
CA GLY A 58 -3.06 -8.37 -13.73
C GLY A 58 -2.65 -9.09 -12.44
N HIS A 59 -1.35 -9.25 -12.20
CA HIS A 59 -0.83 -9.81 -10.95
C HIS A 59 -0.55 -8.73 -9.89
N GLY A 60 -0.24 -7.50 -10.32
CA GLY A 60 0.06 -6.37 -9.46
C GLY A 60 -0.24 -5.05 -10.15
N TRP A 61 -0.78 -4.08 -9.43
CA TRP A 61 -1.05 -2.74 -9.94
C TRP A 61 -1.11 -1.71 -8.80
N VAL A 62 -1.25 -0.44 -9.19
CA VAL A 62 -1.66 0.65 -8.30
C VAL A 62 -3.05 1.14 -8.69
N SER A 63 -3.85 1.53 -7.70
CA SER A 63 -5.12 2.23 -7.91
C SER A 63 -4.99 3.65 -7.39
N VAL A 64 -5.07 4.63 -8.28
CA VAL A 64 -4.85 6.04 -7.99
C VAL A 64 -6.18 6.73 -7.73
N GLN A 65 -6.28 7.41 -6.59
CA GLN A 65 -7.46 8.18 -6.24
C GLN A 65 -7.52 9.45 -7.09
N VAL A 66 -8.67 9.69 -7.70
CA VAL A 66 -9.00 10.91 -8.45
C VAL A 66 -10.36 11.40 -7.94
N ASP A 67 -10.56 12.72 -7.91
CA ASP A 67 -11.83 13.31 -7.48
C ASP A 67 -12.94 12.94 -8.48
N GLU A 68 -14.13 12.61 -7.97
CA GLU A 68 -15.28 12.19 -8.77
C GLU A 68 -15.77 13.31 -9.71
N GLY A 69 -15.52 14.57 -9.36
CA GLY A 69 -15.83 15.74 -10.17
C GLY A 69 -14.85 15.98 -11.32
N GLU A 70 -13.76 15.22 -11.43
CA GLU A 70 -12.78 15.43 -12.49
C GLU A 70 -13.32 15.00 -13.85
N THR A 71 -13.29 15.93 -14.80
CA THR A 71 -13.84 15.72 -16.15
C THR A 71 -12.85 15.09 -17.11
N GLU A 72 -11.55 15.16 -16.80
CA GLU A 72 -10.47 14.57 -17.60
C GLU A 72 -9.37 13.99 -16.71
N VAL A 73 -9.07 12.69 -16.90
CA VAL A 73 -7.97 12.02 -16.19
C VAL A 73 -6.69 12.12 -17.02
N THR A 74 -5.87 13.12 -16.73
CA THR A 74 -4.57 13.33 -17.40
C THR A 74 -3.43 12.58 -16.69
N TRP A 75 -2.34 12.29 -17.40
CA TRP A 75 -1.16 11.66 -16.77
C TRP A 75 -0.52 12.56 -15.71
N GLN A 76 -0.59 13.89 -15.86
CA GLN A 76 -0.08 14.85 -14.88
C GLN A 76 -0.84 14.73 -13.56
N LEU A 77 -2.17 14.63 -13.63
CA LEU A 77 -3.04 14.40 -12.48
C LEU A 77 -2.71 13.07 -11.78
N LEU A 78 -2.58 11.99 -12.55
CA LEU A 78 -2.19 10.68 -11.99
C LEU A 78 -0.83 10.75 -11.29
N VAL A 79 0.17 11.38 -11.92
CA VAL A 79 1.50 11.53 -11.34
C VAL A 79 1.49 12.42 -10.08
N SER A 80 0.70 13.49 -10.04
CA SER A 80 0.62 14.34 -8.84
C SER A 80 -0.05 13.59 -7.68
N GLN A 81 -1.13 12.85 -7.95
CA GLN A 81 -1.81 12.02 -6.94
C GLN A 81 -0.88 10.92 -6.41
N MET A 82 -0.15 10.25 -7.30
CA MET A 82 0.85 9.25 -6.89
C MET A 82 1.98 9.88 -6.05
N LYS A 83 2.48 11.06 -6.42
CA LYS A 83 3.48 11.77 -5.61
C LYS A 83 2.95 12.19 -4.24
N ALA A 84 1.65 12.50 -4.14
CA ALA A 84 0.98 12.80 -2.89
C ALA A 84 0.65 11.56 -2.04
N GLY A 85 0.87 10.34 -2.56
CA GLY A 85 0.52 9.10 -1.88
C GLY A 85 -0.96 8.73 -1.96
N ALA A 86 -1.75 9.42 -2.80
CA ALA A 86 -3.18 9.19 -2.99
C ALA A 86 -3.45 7.97 -3.90
N PHE A 87 -2.95 6.81 -3.49
CA PHE A 87 -3.12 5.54 -4.20
C PHE A 87 -2.88 4.36 -3.27
N PHE A 88 -3.26 3.16 -3.69
CA PHE A 88 -2.85 1.92 -3.03
C PHE A 88 -2.23 0.94 -4.02
N ALA A 89 -1.37 0.05 -3.55
CA ALA A 89 -0.83 -1.06 -4.32
C ALA A 89 -1.68 -2.31 -4.06
N SER A 90 -1.89 -3.16 -5.06
CA SER A 90 -2.69 -4.38 -4.90
C SER A 90 -2.20 -5.51 -5.80
N THR A 91 -2.38 -6.73 -5.32
CA THR A 91 -2.26 -7.97 -6.10
C THR A 91 -3.59 -8.71 -6.26
N TYR A 92 -4.70 -8.19 -5.74
CA TYR A 92 -6.09 -8.63 -5.97
C TYR A 92 -7.11 -7.84 -5.13
N PRO A 93 -7.08 -7.89 -3.77
CA PRO A 93 -8.08 -7.20 -2.97
C PRO A 93 -7.94 -5.68 -3.10
N ALA A 94 -8.98 -4.93 -2.77
CA ALA A 94 -8.97 -3.48 -2.89
C ALA A 94 -9.51 -2.78 -1.65
N PHE A 95 -9.11 -1.52 -1.51
CA PHE A 95 -9.76 -0.57 -0.62
C PHE A 95 -10.90 0.10 -1.37
N GLU A 96 -12.10 0.08 -0.81
CA GLU A 96 -13.21 0.90 -1.27
C GLU A 96 -13.14 2.29 -0.62
N GLN A 97 -12.76 2.34 0.66
CA GLN A 97 -12.62 3.59 1.39
C GLN A 97 -11.56 3.48 2.50
N ILE A 98 -10.76 4.53 2.66
CA ILE A 98 -9.89 4.74 3.83
C ILE A 98 -10.15 6.16 4.34
N VAL A 99 -10.60 6.28 5.59
CA VAL A 99 -10.84 7.56 6.25
C VAL A 99 -10.06 7.61 7.54
N PHE A 100 -9.25 8.64 7.72
CA PHE A 100 -8.58 8.94 8.98
C PHE A 100 -8.89 10.37 9.38
N ASP A 101 -9.50 10.55 10.55
CA ASP A 101 -9.91 11.86 11.06
C ASP A 101 -8.85 12.51 11.99
N GLY A 102 -7.67 11.90 12.10
CA GLY A 102 -6.59 12.30 13.01
C GLY A 102 -6.55 11.49 14.31
N GLU A 103 -7.64 10.79 14.64
CA GLU A 103 -7.72 9.95 15.84
C GLU A 103 -8.18 8.53 15.48
N THR A 104 -9.23 8.40 14.67
CA THR A 104 -9.83 7.12 14.30
C THR A 104 -9.69 6.86 12.80
N LEU A 105 -9.15 5.67 12.50
CA LEU A 105 -9.07 5.09 11.17
C LEU A 105 -10.30 4.22 10.93
N ARG A 106 -10.96 4.42 9.79
CA ARG A 106 -12.05 3.58 9.27
C ARG A 106 -11.71 3.13 7.86
N VAL A 107 -11.78 1.82 7.62
CA VAL A 107 -11.43 1.21 6.34
C VAL A 107 -12.56 0.28 5.92
N THR A 108 -12.94 0.41 4.65
CA THR A 108 -13.83 -0.51 3.94
C THR A 108 -13.06 -1.12 2.78
N GLY A 109 -13.03 -2.43 2.73
CA GLY A 109 -12.42 -3.22 1.68
C GLY A 109 -13.47 -3.87 0.81
N ASP A 110 -13.07 -4.30 -0.36
CA ASP A 110 -13.96 -5.00 -1.27
C ASP A 110 -14.36 -6.40 -0.74
N LYS A 111 -15.16 -7.11 -1.52
CA LYS A 111 -15.62 -8.47 -1.19
C LYS A 111 -14.49 -9.52 -1.07
N TYR A 112 -13.26 -9.19 -1.44
CA TYR A 112 -12.10 -10.06 -1.30
C TYR A 112 -11.26 -9.75 -0.06
N ALA A 113 -11.60 -8.69 0.69
CA ALA A 113 -10.99 -8.40 1.97
C ALA A 113 -11.42 -9.43 3.03
N HIS A 114 -10.56 -10.42 3.30
CA HIS A 114 -10.83 -11.46 4.29
C HIS A 114 -10.21 -11.17 5.65
N GLU A 115 -9.13 -10.39 5.69
CA GLU A 115 -8.48 -9.93 6.91
C GLU A 115 -7.85 -8.56 6.61
N MET A 116 -7.86 -7.66 7.60
CA MET A 116 -7.22 -6.37 7.53
C MET A 116 -6.29 -6.14 8.71
N ARG A 117 -5.18 -5.45 8.45
CA ARG A 117 -4.16 -5.14 9.46
C ARG A 117 -3.80 -3.67 9.43
N VAL A 118 -3.59 -3.11 10.62
CA VAL A 118 -2.82 -1.87 10.79
C VAL A 118 -1.39 -2.27 11.13
N VAL A 119 -0.44 -1.82 10.33
CA VAL A 119 0.99 -2.09 10.48
C VAL A 119 1.71 -0.79 10.80
N GLY A 120 2.56 -0.81 11.82
CA GLY A 120 3.34 0.32 12.29
C GLY A 120 4.85 0.15 12.08
N PRO A 121 5.67 0.89 12.84
CA PRO A 121 7.13 0.80 12.78
C PRO A 121 7.64 -0.64 12.94
N GLU A 122 8.77 -0.92 12.30
CA GLU A 122 9.41 -2.25 12.25
C GLU A 122 8.52 -3.35 11.63
N GLY A 123 7.51 -2.96 10.85
CA GLY A 123 6.54 -3.90 10.26
C GLY A 123 5.62 -4.55 11.30
N ARG A 124 5.51 -3.96 12.49
CA ARG A 124 4.71 -4.52 13.59
C ARG A 124 3.21 -4.40 13.31
N VAL A 125 2.49 -5.52 13.41
CA VAL A 125 1.02 -5.52 13.40
C VAL A 125 0.51 -4.90 14.71
N LEU A 126 -0.12 -3.73 14.61
CA LEU A 126 -0.69 -2.97 15.73
C LEU A 126 -2.14 -3.38 16.01
N TYR A 127 -2.88 -3.73 14.95
CA TYR A 127 -4.27 -4.14 15.03
C TYR A 127 -4.60 -5.08 13.87
N GLN A 128 -5.50 -6.03 14.10
CA GLN A 128 -5.94 -6.99 13.11
C GLN A 128 -7.42 -7.32 13.32
N VAL A 129 -8.14 -7.48 12.22
CA VAL A 129 -9.54 -7.92 12.23
C VAL A 129 -9.82 -8.82 11.03
N ASP A 130 -10.73 -9.78 11.20
CA ASP A 130 -11.26 -10.58 10.10
C ASP A 130 -12.39 -9.82 9.38
N GLY A 131 -12.44 -9.96 8.06
CA GLY A 131 -13.45 -9.37 7.20
C GLY A 131 -13.01 -8.06 6.54
N SER A 132 -14.01 -7.35 5.98
CA SER A 132 -13.80 -6.23 5.07
C SER A 132 -13.95 -4.84 5.71
N HIS A 133 -14.10 -4.77 7.04
CA HIS A 133 -14.29 -3.52 7.77
C HIS A 133 -13.32 -3.45 8.94
N LEU A 134 -12.60 -2.33 9.04
CA LEU A 134 -11.66 -2.08 10.13
C LEU A 134 -11.94 -0.70 10.72
N GLU A 135 -12.09 -0.65 12.03
CA GLU A 135 -12.08 0.58 12.82
C GLU A 135 -10.96 0.46 13.87
N TRP A 136 -10.09 1.47 13.94
CA TRP A 136 -8.94 1.47 14.84
C TRP A 136 -8.61 2.90 15.29
N THR A 137 -8.41 3.09 16.59
CA THR A 137 -7.95 4.37 17.16
C THR A 137 -6.43 4.41 17.19
N ALA A 138 -5.86 5.49 16.64
CA ALA A 138 -4.43 5.70 16.58
C ALA A 138 -3.82 5.74 17.99
N ILE A 139 -2.67 5.09 18.13
CA ILE A 139 -1.90 5.05 19.38
C ILE A 139 -0.94 6.26 19.38
N PRO A 140 -0.74 6.92 20.54
CA PRO A 140 0.27 7.97 20.66
C PRO A 140 1.67 7.51 20.25
N ASP A 141 2.52 8.47 19.87
CA ASP A 141 3.95 8.28 19.58
C ASP A 141 4.30 7.35 18.40
N LEU A 142 3.34 7.01 17.55
CA LEU A 142 3.63 6.35 16.27
C LEU A 142 4.30 7.35 15.31
N THR A 143 5.28 6.88 14.53
CA THR A 143 5.88 7.69 13.44
C THR A 143 5.11 7.53 12.14
N TYR A 144 4.57 6.33 11.89
CA TYR A 144 3.68 6.05 10.78
C TYR A 144 2.79 4.84 11.10
N PHE A 145 1.73 4.68 10.34
CA PHE A 145 1.02 3.41 10.18
C PHE A 145 0.58 3.23 8.73
N ARG A 146 0.32 2.00 8.32
CA ARG A 146 -0.21 1.64 6.99
C ARG A 146 -1.20 0.49 7.14
N ILE A 147 -2.03 0.29 6.13
CA ILE A 147 -3.06 -0.73 6.14
C ILE A 147 -2.71 -1.83 5.14
N GLU A 148 -2.89 -3.08 5.54
CA GLU A 148 -2.86 -4.23 4.67
C GLU A 148 -4.23 -4.88 4.59
N VAL A 149 -4.64 -5.28 3.37
CA VAL A 149 -5.79 -6.16 3.15
C VAL A 149 -5.28 -7.51 2.67
N HIS A 150 -5.83 -8.59 3.21
CA HIS A 150 -5.39 -9.96 2.95
C HIS A 150 -6.51 -10.77 2.30
N CYS A 151 -6.16 -11.49 1.23
CA CYS A 151 -6.98 -12.48 0.56
C CYS A 151 -6.13 -13.72 0.23
N GLY A 152 -5.95 -14.61 1.22
CA GLY A 152 -5.07 -15.78 1.06
C GLY A 152 -3.61 -15.37 0.89
N ALA A 153 -3.03 -15.57 -0.30
CA ALA A 153 -1.69 -15.08 -0.65
C ALA A 153 -1.71 -13.67 -1.27
N ARG A 154 -2.89 -13.17 -1.67
CA ARG A 154 -3.02 -11.84 -2.29
C ARG A 154 -3.16 -10.75 -1.24
N ARG A 155 -2.70 -9.55 -1.58
CA ARG A 155 -2.60 -8.42 -0.65
C ARG A 155 -2.96 -7.09 -1.32
N ALA A 156 -3.34 -6.11 -0.51
CA ALA A 156 -3.32 -4.70 -0.87
C ALA A 156 -2.64 -3.90 0.23
N TRP A 157 -1.92 -2.85 -0.15
CA TRP A 157 -1.18 -1.98 0.75
C TRP A 157 -1.59 -0.53 0.52
N SER A 158 -2.05 0.15 1.57
CA SER A 158 -2.15 1.61 1.54
C SER A 158 -0.76 2.23 1.54
N GLN A 159 -0.63 3.49 1.14
CA GLN A 159 0.55 4.27 1.51
C GLN A 159 0.56 4.56 3.03
N PRO A 160 1.73 4.83 3.63
CA PRO A 160 1.84 5.15 5.05
C PRO A 160 1.20 6.51 5.34
N PHE A 161 0.41 6.52 6.40
CA PHE A 161 -0.03 7.71 7.10
C PHE A 161 1.09 8.11 8.06
N TYR A 162 1.70 9.27 7.81
CA TYR A 162 2.71 9.80 8.72
C TYR A 162 2.01 10.55 9.86
N CYS A 163 2.32 10.15 11.08
CA CYS A 163 1.90 10.87 12.26
C CYS A 163 2.92 12.00 12.46
N GLU A 164 2.47 13.26 12.40
CA GLU A 164 3.34 14.38 12.75
C GLU A 164 3.65 14.32 14.25
N GLN A 165 4.92 14.60 14.59
CA GLN A 165 5.33 14.90 15.97
C GLN A 165 5.14 16.39 16.24
#